data_AF-A0A1F7GLE6-F1
#
_entry.id   AF-A0A1F7GLE6-F1
#
_cell.length_a   1.000
_cell.length_b   1.000
_cell.length_c   1.000
_cell.angle_alpha   90.00
_cell.angle_beta   90.00
_cell.angle_gamma   90.00
#
_symmetry.space_group_name_H-M   'P 1'
#
loop_
_entity.id
_entity.type
_entity.pdbx_description
1 polymer ?
#
loop_
_entity_poly.entity_id
_entity_poly.type
_entity_poly.pdbx_seq_one_letter_code
_entity_poly.pdbx_strand_id
1 'polypeptide(L)'
;MLKNLSHFKQTVSSYYREKKRNFPWRDIDNPYFIFISEVMLQQTQAHRVIAKYNKFIQLFPTVESLAKASNIEVLRVWQGLGYNRRALFLKKSAEIICEKYTGKIPRIVEKLTGLPGIGYSTACAIATFAYNIPTVFIETNIRTVFIHFFFKEKENVSDQEILELVTKTVDKNNPRDWYYALMDYGVFLKKKYKNPSRKSKSYSKQSRFEGSKRQLRGNIVKLLLEKKRLRLMEIDGDLETVKKVMEELEKEKLIKRKGSVYTIA
;
A
#
# COMPACT_ATOMS: atom_id res chain seq x y z
N MET A 1 21.01 18.96 19.28
CA MET A 1 19.79 18.41 18.63
C MET A 1 19.38 19.24 17.40
N LEU A 2 19.11 20.54 17.50
CA LEU A 2 18.63 21.38 16.37
C LEU A 2 19.57 21.43 15.15
N LYS A 3 20.89 21.62 15.37
CA LYS A 3 21.89 21.59 14.27
C LYS A 3 21.88 20.25 13.50
N ASN A 4 21.66 19.13 14.20
CA ASN A 4 21.58 17.80 13.60
C ASN A 4 20.30 17.66 12.74
N LEU A 5 19.17 18.19 13.19
CA LEU A 5 17.91 18.19 12.41
C LEU A 5 18.01 19.06 11.14
N SER A 6 18.65 20.23 11.23
CA SER A 6 18.84 21.09 10.05
C SER A 6 19.70 20.42 8.99
N HIS A 7 20.84 19.85 9.38
CA HIS A 7 21.73 19.12 8.48
C HIS A 7 21.05 17.90 7.86
N PHE A 8 20.26 17.17 8.66
CA PHE A 8 19.44 16.06 8.19
C PHE A 8 18.46 16.48 7.09
N LYS A 9 17.65 17.53 7.35
CA LYS A 9 16.67 18.05 6.38
C LYS A 9 17.35 18.50 5.09
N GLN A 10 18.49 19.19 5.21
CA GLN A 10 19.26 19.65 4.05
C GLN A 10 19.77 18.48 3.22
N THR A 11 20.37 17.46 3.85
CA THR A 11 20.89 16.26 3.16
C THR A 11 19.80 15.54 2.37
N VAL A 12 18.65 15.29 3.01
CA VAL A 12 17.51 14.61 2.36
C VAL A 12 16.94 15.45 1.21
N SER A 13 16.78 16.76 1.42
CA SER A 13 16.19 17.66 0.42
C SER A 13 17.12 17.86 -0.78
N SER A 14 18.44 17.99 -0.55
CA SER A 14 19.43 18.09 -1.64
C SER A 14 19.43 16.84 -2.52
N TYR A 15 19.40 15.66 -1.90
CA TYR A 15 19.29 14.41 -2.67
C TYR A 15 18.02 14.37 -3.52
N TYR A 16 16.87 14.78 -2.96
CA TYR A 16 15.62 14.78 -3.69
C TYR A 16 15.64 15.73 -4.89
N ARG A 17 16.20 16.94 -4.75
CA ARG A 17 16.34 17.88 -5.88
C ARG A 17 17.14 17.30 -7.05
N GLU A 18 18.19 16.54 -6.77
CA GLU A 18 19.08 15.98 -7.79
C GLU A 18 18.61 14.63 -8.35
N LYS A 19 17.96 13.80 -7.52
CA LYS A 19 17.72 12.38 -7.79
C LYS A 19 16.27 11.96 -7.61
N LYS A 20 15.31 12.89 -7.60
CA LYS A 20 13.88 12.56 -7.49
C LYS A 20 13.48 11.50 -8.52
N ARG A 21 12.71 10.52 -8.06
CA ARG A 21 12.13 9.49 -8.92
C ARG A 21 10.78 9.94 -9.45
N ASN A 22 10.54 9.69 -10.73
CA ASN A 22 9.28 9.97 -11.39
C ASN A 22 8.34 8.78 -11.27
N PHE A 23 7.10 9.04 -10.86
CA PHE A 23 6.03 8.06 -10.79
C PHE A 23 4.73 8.74 -11.23
N PRO A 24 3.83 8.03 -11.95
CA PRO A 24 2.65 8.66 -12.54
C PRO A 24 1.70 9.28 -11.50
N TRP A 25 1.74 8.80 -10.25
CA TRP A 25 0.94 9.34 -9.14
C TRP A 25 1.59 10.52 -8.39
N ARG A 26 2.83 10.91 -8.73
CA ARG A 26 3.50 12.08 -8.11
C ARG A 26 3.26 13.38 -8.88
N ASP A 27 2.95 13.28 -10.17
CA ASP A 27 2.80 14.42 -11.08
C ASP A 27 1.31 14.76 -11.31
N ILE A 28 0.45 14.43 -10.35
CA ILE A 28 -1.00 14.64 -10.42
C ILE A 28 -1.52 15.13 -9.08
N ASP A 29 -2.61 15.92 -9.12
CA ASP A 29 -3.29 16.41 -7.91
C ASP A 29 -4.67 15.77 -7.67
N ASN A 30 -5.07 14.81 -8.52
CA ASN A 30 -6.36 14.15 -8.37
C ASN A 30 -6.37 13.23 -7.13
N PRO A 31 -7.18 13.53 -6.09
CA PRO A 31 -7.20 12.74 -4.85
C PRO A 31 -7.60 11.28 -5.04
N TYR A 32 -8.48 10.98 -6.00
CA TYR A 32 -8.89 9.62 -6.31
C TYR A 32 -7.74 8.79 -6.88
N PHE A 33 -6.99 9.39 -7.80
CA PHE A 33 -5.83 8.74 -8.40
C PHE A 33 -4.69 8.52 -7.40
N ILE A 34 -4.49 9.45 -6.46
CA ILE A 34 -3.53 9.30 -5.36
C ILE A 34 -4.03 8.23 -4.36
N PHE A 35 -5.32 8.22 -4.04
CA PHE A 35 -5.92 7.19 -3.19
C PHE A 35 -5.68 5.78 -3.76
N ILE A 36 -5.88 5.59 -5.08
CA ILE A 36 -5.57 4.32 -5.75
C ILE A 36 -4.10 3.95 -5.60
N SER A 37 -3.17 4.87 -5.88
CA SER A 37 -1.74 4.56 -5.81
C SER A 37 -1.32 4.18 -4.40
N GLU A 38 -1.81 4.91 -3.37
CA GLU A 38 -1.48 4.62 -1.98
C GLU A 38 -1.97 3.23 -1.56
N VAL A 39 -3.19 2.83 -1.95
CA VAL A 39 -3.69 1.47 -1.67
C VAL A 39 -2.91 0.41 -2.43
N MET A 40 -2.53 0.66 -3.69
CA MET A 40 -1.71 -0.28 -4.47
C MET A 40 -0.31 -0.45 -3.91
N LEU A 41 0.33 0.62 -3.42
CA LEU A 41 1.69 0.62 -2.86
C LEU A 41 1.81 -0.09 -1.50
N GLN A 42 0.69 -0.39 -0.84
CA GLN A 42 0.69 -1.23 0.35
C GLN A 42 1.27 -2.62 0.04
N GLN A 43 2.44 -2.95 0.60
CA GLN A 43 3.07 -4.28 0.44
C GLN A 43 3.35 -4.69 -1.03
N THR A 44 3.33 -3.75 -1.98
CA THR A 44 3.68 -3.99 -3.38
C THR A 44 4.72 -2.97 -3.84
N GLN A 45 5.73 -3.44 -4.55
CA GLN A 45 6.84 -2.59 -5.02
C GLN A 45 6.37 -1.64 -6.12
N ALA A 46 6.82 -0.38 -6.08
CA ALA A 46 6.39 0.68 -6.98
C ALA A 46 6.47 0.31 -8.48
N HIS A 47 7.53 -0.37 -8.93
CA HIS A 47 7.66 -0.77 -10.34
C HIS A 47 6.52 -1.71 -10.81
N ARG A 48 6.01 -2.58 -9.94
CA ARG A 48 4.87 -3.44 -10.26
C ARG A 48 3.56 -2.65 -10.29
N VAL A 49 3.46 -1.62 -9.45
CA VAL A 49 2.30 -0.74 -9.38
C VAL A 49 2.16 0.09 -10.66
N ILE A 50 3.24 0.65 -11.20
CA ILE A 50 3.20 1.53 -12.40
C ILE A 50 2.37 0.91 -13.54
N ALA A 51 2.68 -0.32 -13.95
CA ALA A 51 2.02 -0.97 -15.08
C ALA A 51 0.52 -1.23 -14.83
N LYS A 52 0.14 -1.48 -13.58
CA LYS A 52 -1.25 -1.75 -13.20
C LYS A 52 -2.05 -0.50 -12.94
N TYR A 53 -1.41 0.51 -12.35
CA TYR A 53 -1.98 1.79 -12.04
C TYR A 53 -2.57 2.46 -13.28
N ASN A 54 -1.79 2.60 -14.35
CA ASN A 54 -2.24 3.24 -15.60
C ASN A 54 -3.47 2.54 -16.19
N LYS A 55 -3.46 1.20 -16.24
CA LYS A 55 -4.61 0.41 -16.71
C LYS A 55 -5.83 0.57 -15.81
N PHE A 56 -5.61 0.65 -14.50
CA PHE A 56 -6.67 0.75 -13.51
C PHE A 56 -7.40 2.09 -13.60
N ILE A 57 -6.67 3.21 -13.65
CA ILE A 57 -7.29 4.53 -13.76
C ILE A 57 -7.92 4.77 -15.14
N GLN A 58 -7.45 4.08 -16.19
CA GLN A 58 -8.09 4.13 -17.51
C GLN A 58 -9.45 3.41 -17.51
N LEU A 59 -9.53 2.23 -16.88
CA LEU A 59 -10.78 1.46 -16.79
C LEU A 59 -11.76 2.06 -15.77
N PHE A 60 -11.22 2.63 -14.70
CA PHE A 60 -11.99 3.27 -13.63
C PHE A 60 -11.50 4.71 -13.44
N PRO A 61 -11.91 5.66 -14.30
CA PRO A 61 -11.43 7.04 -14.26
C PRO A 61 -12.01 7.86 -13.10
N THR A 62 -13.09 7.38 -12.47
CA THR A 62 -13.77 8.07 -11.37
C THR A 62 -14.10 7.13 -10.21
N VAL A 63 -14.30 7.69 -9.01
CA VAL A 63 -14.71 6.91 -7.83
C VAL A 63 -16.01 6.13 -8.12
N GLU A 64 -16.95 6.77 -8.82
CA GLU A 64 -18.24 6.21 -9.22
C GLU A 64 -18.06 5.03 -10.18
N SER A 65 -17.16 5.14 -11.15
CA SER A 65 -16.88 4.05 -12.10
C SER A 65 -16.33 2.81 -11.37
N LEU A 66 -15.45 3.01 -10.38
CA LEU A 66 -14.94 1.93 -9.55
C LEU A 66 -16.01 1.34 -8.63
N ALA A 67 -16.86 2.18 -8.02
CA ALA A 67 -17.94 1.74 -7.14
C ALA A 67 -18.94 0.84 -7.90
N LYS A 68 -19.24 1.18 -9.16
CA LYS A 68 -20.17 0.45 -10.04
C LYS A 68 -19.57 -0.81 -10.69
N ALA A 69 -18.25 -0.94 -10.73
CA ALA A 69 -17.57 -2.08 -11.34
C ALA A 69 -18.01 -3.41 -10.68
N SER A 70 -17.83 -4.53 -11.36
CA SER A 70 -17.96 -5.85 -10.73
C SER A 70 -16.68 -6.24 -9.99
N ASN A 71 -16.79 -7.13 -8.99
CA ASN A 71 -15.62 -7.69 -8.30
C ASN A 71 -14.66 -8.37 -9.29
N ILE A 72 -15.18 -9.02 -10.33
CA ILE A 72 -14.40 -9.71 -11.37
C ILE A 72 -13.56 -8.70 -12.16
N GLU A 73 -14.13 -7.58 -12.60
CA GLU A 73 -13.41 -6.55 -13.35
C GLU A 73 -12.27 -5.97 -12.52
N VAL A 74 -12.56 -5.60 -11.26
CA VAL A 74 -11.55 -5.04 -10.35
C VAL A 74 -10.42 -6.05 -10.09
N LEU A 75 -10.75 -7.32 -9.83
CA LEU A 75 -9.76 -8.37 -9.58
C LEU A 75 -8.93 -8.71 -10.81
N ARG A 76 -9.50 -8.67 -12.02
CA ARG A 76 -8.76 -8.88 -13.28
C ARG A 76 -7.64 -7.86 -13.45
N VAL A 77 -7.94 -6.57 -13.26
CA VAL A 77 -6.91 -5.54 -13.40
C VAL A 77 -5.89 -5.64 -12.26
N TRP A 78 -6.33 -5.97 -11.05
CA TRP A 78 -5.48 -6.12 -9.86
C TRP A 78 -4.51 -7.31 -9.91
N GLN A 79 -4.81 -8.34 -10.71
CA GLN A 79 -4.03 -9.57 -10.80
C GLN A 79 -2.52 -9.30 -10.94
N GLY A 80 -1.69 -9.89 -10.09
CA GLY A 80 -0.23 -9.70 -10.07
C GLY A 80 0.28 -8.68 -9.05
N LEU A 81 -0.60 -7.85 -8.46
CA LEU A 81 -0.22 -6.99 -7.32
C LEU A 81 -0.18 -7.74 -5.99
N GLY A 82 -0.78 -8.94 -5.92
CA GLY A 82 -0.95 -9.72 -4.70
C GLY A 82 -2.00 -9.13 -3.76
N TYR A 83 -2.25 -9.82 -2.64
CA TYR A 83 -3.18 -9.34 -1.60
C TYR A 83 -4.56 -8.93 -2.16
N ASN A 84 -5.19 -9.82 -2.93
CA ASN A 84 -6.41 -9.56 -3.72
C ASN A 84 -7.58 -8.93 -2.92
N ARG A 85 -7.62 -9.14 -1.61
CA ARG A 85 -8.62 -8.50 -0.72
C ARG A 85 -8.53 -6.97 -0.76
N ARG A 86 -7.34 -6.40 -0.95
CA ARG A 86 -7.17 -4.93 -1.12
C ARG A 86 -7.94 -4.41 -2.33
N ALA A 87 -8.08 -5.19 -3.40
CA ALA A 87 -8.86 -4.80 -4.57
C ALA A 87 -10.35 -4.65 -4.21
N LEU A 88 -10.91 -5.60 -3.47
CA LEU A 88 -12.30 -5.54 -3.02
C LEU A 88 -12.52 -4.46 -1.96
N PHE A 89 -11.55 -4.25 -1.07
CA PHE A 89 -11.59 -3.15 -0.11
C PHE A 89 -11.51 -1.78 -0.78
N LEU A 90 -10.70 -1.64 -1.84
CA LEU A 90 -10.62 -0.42 -2.64
C LEU A 90 -11.96 -0.13 -3.31
N LYS A 91 -12.59 -1.15 -3.92
CA LYS A 91 -13.94 -1.04 -4.47
C LYS A 91 -14.97 -0.66 -3.40
N LYS A 92 -14.96 -1.36 -2.25
CA LYS A 92 -15.91 -1.09 -1.17
C LYS A 92 -15.72 0.31 -0.58
N SER A 93 -14.48 0.79 -0.52
CA SER A 93 -14.17 2.17 -0.15
C SER A 93 -14.78 3.15 -1.15
N ALA A 94 -14.68 2.88 -2.45
CA ALA A 94 -15.29 3.71 -3.49
C ALA A 94 -16.82 3.78 -3.36
N GLU A 95 -17.49 2.66 -3.07
CA GLU A 95 -18.92 2.65 -2.76
C GLU A 95 -19.27 3.55 -1.56
N ILE A 96 -18.55 3.38 -0.45
CA ILE A 96 -18.75 4.21 0.76
C ILE A 96 -18.49 5.69 0.46
N ILE A 97 -17.51 6.00 -0.38
CA ILE A 97 -17.20 7.38 -0.77
C ILE A 97 -18.32 7.99 -1.61
N CYS A 98 -18.91 7.23 -2.53
CA CYS A 98 -20.08 7.68 -3.28
C CYS A 98 -21.27 7.93 -2.34
N GLU A 99 -21.56 6.98 -1.45
CA GLU A 99 -22.71 7.03 -0.55
C GLU A 99 -22.61 8.11 0.54
N LYS A 100 -21.46 8.21 1.22
CA LYS A 100 -21.30 9.05 2.42
C LYS A 100 -20.56 10.36 2.18
N TYR A 101 -19.78 10.43 1.11
CA TYR A 101 -18.87 11.56 0.84
C TYR A 101 -19.08 12.16 -0.55
N THR A 102 -20.22 11.88 -1.20
CA THR A 102 -20.61 12.49 -2.49
C THR A 102 -19.53 12.36 -3.57
N GLY A 103 -18.87 11.19 -3.62
CA GLY A 103 -17.82 10.91 -4.62
C GLY A 103 -16.45 11.55 -4.31
N LYS A 104 -16.30 12.29 -3.21
CA LYS A 104 -15.06 12.99 -2.86
C LYS A 104 -14.24 12.20 -1.83
N ILE A 105 -12.96 11.93 -2.13
CA ILE A 105 -12.05 11.30 -1.17
C ILE A 105 -11.98 12.15 0.11
N PRO A 106 -12.20 11.62 1.32
CA PRO A 106 -12.12 12.41 2.53
C PRO A 106 -10.73 13.01 2.74
N ARG A 107 -10.67 14.26 3.21
CA ARG A 107 -9.41 14.93 3.59
C ARG A 107 -8.97 14.64 5.03
N ILE A 108 -9.91 14.16 5.84
CA ILE A 108 -9.79 14.01 7.29
C ILE A 108 -9.33 12.58 7.61
N VAL A 109 -8.27 12.45 8.42
CA VAL A 109 -7.62 11.16 8.73
C VAL A 109 -8.59 10.18 9.37
N GLU A 110 -9.47 10.65 10.26
CA GLU A 110 -10.47 9.86 10.95
C GLU A 110 -11.48 9.27 9.95
N LYS A 111 -11.94 10.08 8.99
CA LYS A 111 -12.86 9.63 7.92
C LYS A 111 -12.21 8.64 6.97
N LEU A 112 -10.92 8.85 6.64
CA LEU A 112 -10.14 7.92 5.83
C LEU A 112 -9.92 6.59 6.55
N THR A 113 -9.65 6.61 7.85
CA THR A 113 -9.46 5.39 8.67
C THR A 113 -10.74 4.55 8.76
N GLY A 114 -11.91 5.17 8.59
CA GLY A 114 -13.19 4.47 8.47
C GLY A 114 -13.38 3.68 7.17
N LEU A 115 -12.48 3.81 6.18
CA LEU A 115 -12.57 3.09 4.92
C LEU A 115 -11.93 1.68 5.03
N PRO A 116 -12.54 0.66 4.39
CA PRO A 116 -11.99 -0.70 4.41
C PRO A 116 -10.53 -0.78 3.96
N GLY A 117 -9.68 -1.39 4.79
CA GLY A 117 -8.26 -1.59 4.48
C GLY A 117 -7.37 -0.34 4.63
N ILE A 118 -7.92 0.77 5.14
CA ILE A 118 -7.16 2.00 5.38
C ILE A 118 -6.87 2.12 6.88
N GLY A 119 -5.66 1.77 7.29
CA GLY A 119 -5.19 2.04 8.66
C GLY A 119 -4.68 3.47 8.83
N TYR A 120 -4.45 3.89 10.08
CA TYR A 120 -4.03 5.25 10.43
C TYR A 120 -2.86 5.79 9.58
N SER A 121 -1.77 5.01 9.44
CA SER A 121 -0.60 5.44 8.65
C SER A 121 -0.95 5.66 7.16
N THR A 122 -1.81 4.82 6.58
CA THR A 122 -2.29 5.01 5.19
C THR A 122 -3.23 6.20 5.09
N ALA A 123 -4.11 6.42 6.07
CA ALA A 123 -4.98 7.60 6.11
C ALA A 123 -4.17 8.90 6.15
N CYS A 124 -3.13 8.96 6.99
CA CYS A 124 -2.17 10.07 7.02
C CYS A 124 -1.45 10.25 5.68
N ALA A 125 -0.96 9.16 5.07
CA ALA A 125 -0.32 9.21 3.75
C ALA A 125 -1.27 9.77 2.68
N ILE A 126 -2.52 9.28 2.61
CA ILE A 126 -3.54 9.78 1.67
C ILE A 126 -3.81 11.26 1.92
N ALA A 127 -4.07 11.68 3.17
CA ALA A 127 -4.30 13.09 3.49
C ALA A 127 -3.11 13.98 3.09
N THR A 128 -1.89 13.49 3.27
CA THR A 128 -0.67 14.22 2.93
C THR A 128 -0.47 14.32 1.43
N PHE A 129 -0.50 13.20 0.72
CA PHE A 129 -0.21 13.18 -0.70
C PHE A 129 -1.36 13.79 -1.52
N ALA A 130 -2.61 13.49 -1.20
CA ALA A 130 -3.76 14.00 -1.95
C ALA A 130 -4.07 15.47 -1.65
N TYR A 131 -3.82 15.93 -0.42
CA TYR A 131 -4.31 17.24 0.03
C TYR A 131 -3.26 18.15 0.66
N ASN A 132 -1.99 17.76 0.60
CA ASN A 132 -0.85 18.48 1.19
C ASN A 132 -1.04 18.80 2.69
N ILE A 133 -1.75 17.93 3.42
CA ILE A 133 -1.99 18.09 4.86
C ILE A 133 -0.78 17.54 5.63
N PRO A 134 -0.16 18.30 6.55
CA PRO A 134 1.05 17.89 7.25
C PRO A 134 0.75 16.90 8.38
N THR A 135 0.34 15.69 8.00
CA THR A 135 0.13 14.59 8.95
C THR A 135 1.45 13.89 9.29
N VAL A 136 1.46 13.09 10.36
CA VAL A 136 2.64 12.36 10.82
C VAL A 136 2.43 10.87 10.64
N PHE A 137 3.24 10.24 9.78
CA PHE A 137 3.23 8.80 9.58
C PHE A 137 4.62 8.25 9.23
N ILE A 138 4.75 6.92 9.30
CA ILE A 138 5.98 6.20 8.97
C ILE A 138 5.71 4.96 8.12
N GLU A 139 6.52 4.78 7.08
CA GLU A 139 6.65 3.53 6.33
C GLU A 139 8.11 3.04 6.34
N THR A 140 8.41 1.96 5.64
CA THR A 140 9.71 1.27 5.74
C THR A 140 10.89 2.12 5.25
N ASN A 141 10.73 2.99 4.24
CA ASN A 141 11.82 3.87 3.78
C ASN A 141 12.03 5.04 4.76
N ILE A 142 10.97 5.65 5.28
CA ILE A 142 11.05 6.65 6.35
C ILE A 142 11.77 6.06 7.57
N ARG A 143 11.38 4.85 8.03
CA ARG A 143 12.11 4.14 9.11
C ARG A 143 13.59 3.98 8.79
N THR A 144 13.94 3.57 7.58
CA THR A 144 15.33 3.45 7.14
C THR A 144 16.09 4.76 7.30
N VAL A 145 15.51 5.88 6.86
CA VAL A 145 16.15 7.19 6.93
C VAL A 145 16.43 7.58 8.39
N PHE A 146 15.41 7.55 9.25
CA PHE A 146 15.60 7.97 10.65
C PHE A 146 16.52 7.04 11.43
N ILE A 147 16.43 5.72 11.22
CA ILE A 147 17.36 4.77 11.86
C ILE A 147 18.80 5.04 11.42
N HIS A 148 19.02 5.32 10.14
CA HIS A 148 20.36 5.59 9.62
C HIS A 148 20.99 6.84 10.25
N PHE A 149 20.24 7.95 10.38
CA PHE A 149 20.78 9.21 10.88
C PHE A 149 20.85 9.30 12.41
N PHE A 150 19.88 8.73 13.12
CA PHE A 150 19.69 9.02 14.55
C PHE A 150 19.85 7.80 15.45
N PHE A 151 19.83 6.58 14.90
CA PHE A 151 19.83 5.35 15.69
C PHE A 151 20.82 4.30 15.16
N LYS A 152 21.91 4.73 14.54
CA LYS A 152 22.88 3.84 13.86
C LYS A 152 23.39 2.72 14.78
N GLU A 153 23.66 3.03 16.04
CA GLU A 153 24.20 2.09 17.03
C GLU A 153 23.12 1.42 17.90
N LYS A 154 21.83 1.70 17.66
CA LYS A 154 20.72 1.16 18.46
C LYS A 154 19.95 0.08 17.70
N GLU A 155 19.69 -1.03 18.38
CA GLU A 155 18.79 -2.10 17.93
C GLU A 155 17.38 -1.95 18.53
N ASN A 156 16.39 -2.61 17.94
CA ASN A 156 14.99 -2.59 18.37
C ASN A 156 14.40 -1.18 18.52
N VAL A 157 14.74 -0.28 17.60
CA VAL A 157 14.23 1.10 17.57
C VAL A 157 12.71 1.05 17.43
N SER A 158 12.00 1.69 18.36
CA SER A 158 10.54 1.69 18.37
C SER A 158 9.98 2.69 17.36
N ASP A 159 8.75 2.44 16.91
CA ASP A 159 8.04 3.36 16.02
C ASP A 159 7.78 4.72 16.72
N GLN A 160 7.60 4.73 18.04
CA GLN A 160 7.42 5.95 18.84
C GLN A 160 8.62 6.89 18.76
N GLU A 161 9.83 6.36 18.95
CA GLU A 161 11.07 7.16 18.86
C GLU A 161 11.27 7.77 17.47
N ILE A 162 10.89 7.03 16.43
CA ILE A 162 10.95 7.53 15.06
C ILE A 162 9.89 8.63 14.85
N LEU A 163 8.66 8.42 15.32
CA LEU A 163 7.55 9.36 15.17
C LEU A 163 7.84 10.71 15.87
N GLU A 164 8.54 10.72 17.00
CA GLU A 164 8.97 11.95 17.66
C GLU A 164 9.89 12.81 16.77
N LEU A 165 10.80 12.17 16.04
CA LEU A 165 11.68 12.86 15.09
C LEU A 165 10.96 13.25 13.80
N VAL A 166 10.04 12.42 13.31
CA VAL A 166 9.20 12.76 12.14
C VAL A 166 8.35 14.00 12.44
N THR A 167 7.71 14.05 13.62
CA THR A 167 6.93 15.21 14.08
C THR A 167 7.77 16.49 14.11
N LYS A 168 9.04 16.40 14.53
CA LYS A 168 9.96 17.55 14.60
C LYS A 168 10.50 17.99 13.23
N THR A 169 10.41 17.14 12.20
CA THR A 169 11.06 17.38 10.90
C THR A 169 10.10 17.61 9.75
N VAL A 170 8.84 17.16 9.88
CA VAL A 170 7.80 17.35 8.85
C VAL A 170 7.75 18.80 8.39
N ASP A 171 7.81 18.99 7.07
CA ASP A 171 7.61 20.30 6.47
C ASP A 171 6.11 20.63 6.50
N LYS A 172 5.71 21.67 7.23
CA LYS A 172 4.31 22.07 7.36
C LYS A 172 3.78 22.76 6.10
N ASN A 173 4.66 23.30 5.26
CA ASN A 173 4.30 24.00 4.04
C ASN A 173 4.28 23.05 2.83
N ASN A 174 5.27 22.14 2.77
CA ASN A 174 5.42 21.19 1.67
C ASN A 174 5.56 19.73 2.16
N PRO A 175 4.59 19.20 2.94
CA PRO A 175 4.71 17.85 3.51
C PRO A 175 4.80 16.77 2.43
N ARG A 176 4.10 16.93 1.29
CA ARG A 176 4.14 15.99 0.16
C ARG A 176 5.58 15.76 -0.32
N ASP A 177 6.29 16.84 -0.66
CA ASP A 177 7.65 16.79 -1.16
C ASP A 177 8.63 16.27 -0.11
N TRP A 178 8.44 16.68 1.15
CA TRP A 178 9.25 16.19 2.25
C TRP A 178 9.15 14.66 2.40
N TYR A 179 7.94 14.10 2.34
CA TYR A 179 7.76 12.66 2.42
C TYR A 179 8.28 11.93 1.17
N TYR A 180 8.13 12.48 -0.03
CA TYR A 180 8.76 11.91 -1.23
C TYR A 180 10.29 11.93 -1.15
N ALA A 181 10.87 13.00 -0.62
CA ALA A 181 12.31 13.09 -0.36
C ALA A 181 12.79 12.01 0.61
N LEU A 182 12.08 11.84 1.74
CA LEU A 182 12.38 10.75 2.69
C LEU A 182 12.29 9.37 2.04
N MET A 183 11.25 9.12 1.24
CA MET A 183 11.06 7.82 0.59
C MET A 183 12.14 7.53 -0.46
N ASP A 184 12.52 8.52 -1.26
CA ASP A 184 13.57 8.39 -2.28
C ASP A 184 14.93 8.19 -1.63
N TYR A 185 15.24 8.97 -0.59
CA TYR A 185 16.48 8.82 0.17
C TYR A 185 16.56 7.46 0.89
N GLY A 186 15.45 6.98 1.46
CA GLY A 186 15.41 5.67 2.11
C GLY A 186 15.66 4.52 1.13
N VAL A 187 15.19 4.62 -0.11
CA VAL A 187 15.51 3.65 -1.18
C VAL A 187 16.99 3.70 -1.54
N PHE A 188 17.59 4.89 -1.64
CA PHE A 188 19.02 5.06 -1.84
C PHE A 188 19.85 4.42 -0.73
N LEU A 189 19.51 4.68 0.53
CA LEU A 189 20.21 4.09 1.68
C LEU A 189 20.17 2.56 1.67
N LYS A 190 19.05 1.95 1.27
CA LYS A 190 18.93 0.48 1.15
C LYS A 190 19.83 -0.12 0.06
N LYS A 191 20.19 0.66 -0.96
CA LYS A 191 21.12 0.23 -2.01
C LYS A 191 22.58 0.41 -1.58
N LYS A 192 22.88 1.47 -0.83
CA LYS A 192 24.24 1.83 -0.42
C LYS A 192 24.71 1.10 0.85
N TYR A 193 23.79 0.77 1.75
CA TYR A 193 24.09 0.19 3.06
C TYR A 193 23.26 -1.08 3.30
N LYS A 194 23.73 -1.91 4.25
CA LYS A 194 22.91 -3.01 4.79
C LYS A 194 21.62 -2.42 5.36
N ASN A 195 20.47 -2.84 4.84
CA ASN A 195 19.16 -2.23 5.09
C ASN A 195 18.94 -1.80 6.56
N PRO A 196 18.99 -0.49 6.87
CA PRO A 196 18.85 0.01 8.24
C PRO A 196 17.51 -0.33 8.89
N SER A 197 16.43 -0.56 8.11
CA SER A 197 15.11 -0.88 8.68
C SER A 197 15.10 -2.19 9.46
N ARG A 198 16.15 -3.03 9.33
CA ARG A 198 16.30 -4.28 10.10
C ARG A 198 16.44 -4.06 11.60
N LYS A 199 16.84 -2.85 12.03
CA LYS A 199 16.96 -2.47 13.45
C LYS A 199 15.64 -1.99 14.05
N SER A 200 14.56 -1.91 13.27
CA SER A 200 13.24 -1.54 13.78
C SER A 200 12.66 -2.68 14.62
N LYS A 201 12.05 -2.37 15.75
CA LYS A 201 11.30 -3.33 16.58
C LYS A 201 10.17 -4.01 15.80
N SER A 202 9.58 -3.31 14.83
CA SER A 202 8.49 -3.82 13.96
C SER A 202 9.00 -4.56 12.72
N TYR A 203 10.31 -4.79 12.59
CA TYR A 203 10.88 -5.45 11.42
C TYR A 203 10.45 -6.92 11.35
N SER A 204 9.79 -7.28 10.25
CA SER A 204 9.51 -8.68 9.91
C SER A 204 10.09 -9.00 8.54
N LYS A 205 10.74 -10.16 8.43
CA LYS A 205 11.25 -10.66 7.16
C LYS A 205 10.11 -11.38 6.44
N GLN A 206 9.72 -10.87 5.28
CA GLN A 206 8.74 -11.57 4.44
C GLN A 206 9.30 -12.92 3.99
N SER A 207 8.49 -13.98 4.11
CA SER A 207 8.84 -15.31 3.63
C SER A 207 9.03 -15.34 2.11
N ARG A 208 9.69 -16.40 1.59
CA ARG A 208 9.77 -16.63 0.14
C ARG A 208 8.37 -16.72 -0.45
N PHE A 209 8.22 -16.23 -1.67
CA PHE A 209 6.94 -16.27 -2.37
C PHE A 209 6.68 -17.66 -2.97
N GLU A 210 7.70 -18.24 -3.61
CA GLU A 210 7.64 -19.59 -4.19
C GLU A 210 7.33 -20.62 -3.10
N GLY A 211 6.37 -21.50 -3.37
CA GLY A 211 5.85 -22.51 -2.44
C GLY A 211 5.02 -21.96 -1.28
N SER A 212 4.73 -20.65 -1.24
CA SER A 212 3.98 -20.06 -0.12
C SER A 212 2.47 -20.11 -0.31
N LYS A 213 1.71 -20.07 0.79
CA LYS A 213 0.25 -19.87 0.77
C LYS A 213 -0.17 -18.63 -0.03
N ARG A 214 0.67 -17.59 -0.09
CA ARG A 214 0.39 -16.37 -0.87
C ARG A 214 0.39 -16.65 -2.37
N GLN A 215 1.28 -17.52 -2.85
CA GLN A 215 1.32 -17.94 -4.25
C GLN A 215 0.11 -18.81 -4.57
N LEU A 216 -0.18 -19.83 -3.76
CA LEU A 216 -1.36 -20.69 -3.93
C LEU A 216 -2.65 -19.86 -3.98
N ARG A 217 -2.81 -18.93 -3.04
CA ARG A 217 -3.94 -18.00 -3.01
C ARG A 217 -4.05 -17.16 -4.28
N GLY A 218 -2.92 -16.66 -4.79
CA GLY A 218 -2.88 -15.92 -6.05
C GLY A 218 -3.32 -16.78 -7.24
N ASN A 219 -2.86 -18.02 -7.30
CA ASN A 219 -3.19 -18.99 -8.35
C ASN A 219 -4.67 -19.37 -8.33
N ILE A 220 -5.25 -19.64 -7.15
CA ILE A 220 -6.68 -19.93 -7.01
C ILE A 220 -7.53 -18.78 -7.56
N VAL A 221 -7.20 -17.54 -7.20
CA VAL A 221 -7.94 -16.36 -7.71
C VAL A 221 -7.78 -16.23 -9.21
N LYS A 222 -6.58 -16.45 -9.76
CA LYS A 222 -6.35 -16.49 -11.21
C LYS A 222 -7.25 -17.53 -11.89
N LEU A 223 -7.25 -18.77 -11.41
CA LEU A 223 -8.08 -19.85 -11.95
C LEU A 223 -9.58 -19.51 -11.89
N LEU A 224 -10.05 -18.90 -10.80
CA LEU A 224 -11.44 -18.47 -10.68
C LEU A 224 -11.82 -17.35 -11.66
N LEU A 225 -10.90 -16.42 -11.95
CA LEU A 225 -11.13 -15.37 -12.95
C LEU A 225 -11.17 -15.90 -14.39
N GLU A 226 -10.45 -16.99 -14.65
CA GLU A 226 -10.37 -17.67 -15.96
C GLU A 226 -11.55 -18.64 -16.16
N LYS A 227 -11.75 -19.58 -15.24
CA LYS A 227 -12.76 -20.65 -15.33
C LYS A 227 -14.15 -20.23 -14.86
N LYS A 228 -14.28 -19.09 -14.17
CA LYS A 228 -15.51 -18.59 -13.48
C LYS A 228 -16.02 -19.46 -12.34
N ARG A 229 -15.68 -20.75 -12.33
CA ARG A 229 -16.00 -21.74 -11.30
C ARG A 229 -14.80 -22.65 -11.05
N LEU A 230 -14.69 -23.18 -9.83
CA LEU A 230 -13.60 -24.10 -9.46
C LEU A 230 -14.09 -25.11 -8.42
N ARG A 231 -13.60 -26.34 -8.47
CA ARG A 231 -13.72 -27.35 -7.40
C ARG A 231 -12.36 -27.57 -6.74
N LEU A 232 -12.36 -28.05 -5.49
CA LEU A 232 -11.10 -28.30 -4.74
C LEU A 232 -10.13 -29.22 -5.49
N MET A 233 -10.65 -30.26 -6.15
CA MET A 233 -9.85 -31.24 -6.89
C MET A 233 -9.19 -30.67 -8.16
N GLU A 234 -9.57 -29.46 -8.59
CA GLU A 234 -8.97 -28.78 -9.76
C GLU A 234 -7.80 -27.86 -9.37
N ILE A 235 -7.42 -27.82 -8.09
CA ILE A 235 -6.37 -26.95 -7.56
C ILE A 235 -5.15 -27.81 -7.25
N ASP A 236 -4.03 -27.50 -7.90
CA ASP A 236 -2.76 -28.16 -7.62
C ASP A 236 -2.25 -27.79 -6.22
N GLY A 237 -1.79 -28.80 -5.47
CA GLY A 237 -1.15 -28.62 -4.17
C GLY A 237 -1.63 -29.62 -3.11
N ASP A 238 -1.03 -29.53 -1.93
CA ASP A 238 -1.47 -30.28 -0.75
C ASP A 238 -2.93 -29.94 -0.40
N LEU A 239 -3.78 -30.97 -0.33
CA LEU A 239 -5.23 -30.81 -0.16
C LEU A 239 -5.59 -30.07 1.13
N GLU A 240 -4.86 -30.32 2.21
CA GLU A 240 -5.11 -29.68 3.51
C GLU A 240 -4.76 -28.18 3.45
N THR A 241 -3.64 -27.85 2.81
CA THR A 241 -3.25 -26.45 2.56
C THR A 241 -4.23 -25.74 1.63
N VAL A 242 -4.68 -26.40 0.57
CA VAL A 242 -5.69 -25.85 -0.36
C VAL A 242 -7.00 -25.56 0.38
N LYS A 243 -7.52 -26.50 1.17
CA LYS A 243 -8.73 -26.31 1.97
C LYS A 243 -8.63 -25.08 2.87
N LYS A 244 -7.53 -24.95 3.63
CA LYS A 244 -7.28 -23.79 4.50
C LYS A 244 -7.28 -22.47 3.73
N VAL A 245 -6.62 -22.42 2.58
CA VAL A 245 -6.58 -21.20 1.75
C VAL A 245 -7.97 -20.86 1.19
N MET A 246 -8.76 -21.86 0.79
CA MET A 246 -10.13 -21.65 0.31
C MET A 246 -11.05 -21.14 1.42
N GLU A 247 -10.95 -21.69 2.64
CA GLU A 247 -11.69 -21.20 3.81
C GLU A 247 -11.32 -19.76 4.16
N GLU A 248 -10.04 -19.41 4.11
CA GLU A 248 -9.58 -18.02 4.29
C GLU A 248 -10.17 -17.10 3.22
N LEU A 249 -10.17 -17.52 1.95
CA LEU A 249 -10.74 -16.75 0.84
C LEU A 249 -12.26 -16.54 0.99
N GLU A 250 -12.99 -17.54 1.46
CA GLU A 250 -14.43 -17.46 1.76
C GLU A 250 -14.71 -16.51 2.94
N LYS A 251 -13.96 -16.67 4.05
CA LYS A 251 -14.09 -15.81 5.24
C LYS A 251 -13.86 -14.33 4.91
N GLU A 252 -12.96 -14.07 3.98
CA GLU A 252 -12.67 -12.73 3.48
C GLU A 252 -13.65 -12.22 2.43
N LYS A 253 -14.64 -13.04 2.05
CA LYS A 253 -15.63 -12.75 1.01
C LYS A 253 -14.99 -12.44 -0.34
N LEU A 254 -13.83 -13.05 -0.62
CA LEU A 254 -13.22 -12.98 -1.96
C LEU A 254 -13.87 -14.00 -2.90
N ILE A 255 -14.26 -15.14 -2.34
CA ILE A 255 -14.94 -16.22 -3.04
C ILE A 255 -16.20 -16.62 -2.26
N LYS A 256 -17.12 -17.30 -2.95
CA LYS A 256 -18.30 -17.92 -2.36
C LYS A 256 -18.48 -19.34 -2.88
N ARG A 257 -19.08 -20.19 -2.06
CA ARG A 257 -19.31 -21.61 -2.35
C ARG A 257 -20.79 -21.93 -2.47
N LYS A 258 -21.16 -22.71 -3.48
CA LYS A 258 -22.48 -23.36 -3.62
C LYS A 258 -22.24 -24.86 -3.84
N GLY A 259 -22.55 -25.68 -2.84
CA GLY A 259 -22.18 -27.11 -2.83
C GLY A 259 -20.66 -27.28 -2.88
N SER A 260 -20.15 -28.01 -3.87
CA SER A 260 -18.71 -28.23 -4.08
C SER A 260 -18.04 -27.23 -5.02
N VAL A 261 -18.78 -26.22 -5.50
CA VAL A 261 -18.33 -25.26 -6.51
C VAL A 261 -18.08 -23.89 -5.89
N TYR A 262 -16.91 -23.33 -6.19
CA TYR A 262 -16.46 -22.01 -5.77
C TYR A 262 -16.52 -21.03 -6.93
N THR A 263 -16.88 -19.77 -6.64
CA THR A 263 -16.92 -18.65 -7.58
C THR A 263 -16.39 -17.39 -6.90
N ILE A 264 -16.02 -16.36 -7.67
CA ILE A 264 -15.74 -15.03 -7.10
C ILE A 264 -17.03 -14.51 -6.44
N ALA A 265 -16.90 -13.91 -5.25
CA ALA A 265 -18.02 -13.40 -4.47
C ALA A 265 -18.80 -12.30 -5.19
#